data_AF-W6ZDD1-F1
#
_entry.id   AF-W6ZDD1-F1
#
_cell.length_a   1.000
_cell.length_b   1.000
_cell.length_c   1.000
_cell.angle_alpha   90.00
_cell.angle_beta   90.00
_cell.angle_gamma   90.00
#
_symmetry.space_group_name_H-M   'P 1'
#
loop_
_entity.id
_entity.type
_entity.pdbx_description
1 polymer ?
#
loop_
_entity_poly.entity_id
_entity_poly.type
_entity_poly.pdbx_seq_one_letter_code
_entity_poly.pdbx_strand_id
1 'polypeptide(L)'
;ICFCEAMANACKNRAFFVTGSGYFVLGPYFAAQNDVVGVLYGSQFPVVLRPIGKNFLFLGTCYVHGIMHGEASDSRDKDEIVFSLC
;
A
#
# COMPACT_ATOMS: atom_id res chain seq x y z
N ILE A 1 -5.43 25.77 -5.69
CA ILE A 1 -5.71 24.81 -4.61
C ILE A 1 -4.81 25.18 -3.45
N CYS A 2 -5.36 25.49 -2.28
CA CYS A 2 -4.55 25.78 -1.09
C CYS A 2 -3.79 24.52 -0.66
N PHE A 3 -2.58 24.63 -0.10
CA PHE A 3 -1.81 23.47 0.37
C PHE A 3 -2.61 22.59 1.34
N CYS A 4 -3.33 23.21 2.28
CA CYS A 4 -4.18 22.49 3.24
C CYS A 4 -5.28 21.68 2.54
N GLU A 5 -5.86 22.23 1.47
CA GLU A 5 -6.91 21.59 0.68
C GLU A 5 -6.36 20.43 -0.15
N ALA A 6 -5.17 20.60 -0.76
CA ALA A 6 -4.49 19.53 -1.46
C ALA A 6 -4.14 18.36 -0.53
N MET A 7 -3.66 18.66 0.68
CA MET A 7 -3.33 17.64 1.69
C MET A 7 -4.59 16.91 2.19
N ALA A 8 -5.67 17.64 2.47
CA ALA A 8 -6.94 17.05 2.84
C ALA A 8 -7.49 16.14 1.74
N ASN A 9 -7.39 16.57 0.48
CA ASN A 9 -7.83 15.78 -0.68
C ASN A 9 -6.97 14.52 -0.88
N ALA A 10 -5.66 14.59 -0.66
CA ALA A 10 -4.77 13.43 -0.77
C ALA A 10 -5.09 12.33 0.26
N CYS A 11 -5.59 12.71 1.44
CA CYS A 11 -5.97 11.79 2.51
C CYS A 11 -7.45 11.35 2.46
N LYS A 12 -8.27 11.92 1.57
CA LYS A 12 -9.69 11.60 1.49
C LYS A 12 -9.90 10.13 1.11
N ASN A 13 -10.80 9.45 1.84
CA ASN A 13 -11.08 8.01 1.70
C ASN A 13 -9.83 7.12 1.89
N ARG A 14 -8.84 7.61 2.66
CA ARG A 14 -7.67 6.83 3.04
C ARG A 14 -7.57 6.70 4.56
N ALA A 15 -6.99 5.60 5.00
CA ALA A 15 -6.65 5.36 6.40
C ALA A 15 -5.14 5.13 6.54
N PHE A 16 -4.62 5.52 7.69
CA PHE A 16 -3.26 5.23 8.10
C PHE A 16 -3.21 3.89 8.82
N PHE A 17 -2.23 3.06 8.47
CA PHE A 17 -2.00 1.78 9.14
C PHE A 17 -0.52 1.40 9.10
N VAL A 18 -0.17 0.44 9.95
CA VAL A 18 1.18 -0.09 10.08
C VAL A 18 1.15 -1.57 9.69
N THR A 19 2.04 -1.98 8.78
CA THR A 19 2.14 -3.39 8.41
C THR A 19 2.79 -4.21 9.51
N GLY A 20 2.64 -5.55 9.46
CA GLY A 20 3.33 -6.45 10.39
C GLY A 20 4.85 -6.34 10.38
N SER A 21 5.42 -5.82 9.29
CA SER A 21 6.86 -5.54 9.17
C SER A 21 7.25 -4.12 9.58
N GLY A 22 6.32 -3.33 10.14
CA GLY A 22 6.60 -1.99 10.67
C GLY A 22 6.54 -0.85 9.64
N TYR A 23 6.08 -1.10 8.41
CA TYR A 23 5.99 -0.04 7.39
C TYR A 23 4.76 0.84 7.61
N PHE A 24 4.92 2.13 7.42
CA PHE A 24 3.82 3.11 7.47
C PHE A 24 3.13 3.21 6.12
N VAL A 25 1.81 3.08 6.13
CA VAL A 25 1.01 3.04 4.92
C VAL A 25 -0.18 3.98 5.02
N LEU A 26 -0.47 4.67 3.91
CA LEU A 26 -1.68 5.44 3.68
C LEU A 26 -2.44 4.83 2.49
N GLY A 27 -3.44 4.01 2.78
CA GLY A 27 -4.18 3.21 1.79
C GLY A 27 -5.70 3.38 1.90
N PRO A 28 -6.50 2.59 1.17
CA PRO A 28 -7.95 2.67 1.20
C PRO A 28 -8.53 2.53 2.61
N TYR A 29 -9.53 3.35 2.97
CA TYR A 29 -10.08 3.35 4.33
C TYR A 29 -10.78 2.04 4.75
N PHE A 30 -11.15 1.19 3.79
CA PHE A 30 -11.79 -0.10 3.99
C PHE A 30 -10.79 -1.28 3.98
N ALA A 31 -9.49 -0.98 3.96
CA ALA A 31 -8.46 -1.97 4.23
C ALA A 31 -8.64 -2.52 5.66
N ALA A 32 -8.39 -3.81 5.84
CA ALA A 32 -8.62 -4.54 7.07
C ALA A 32 -7.47 -5.49 7.37
N GLN A 33 -7.47 -6.03 8.59
CA GLN A 33 -6.52 -7.05 9.00
C GLN A 33 -6.53 -8.23 8.01
N ASN A 34 -5.34 -8.77 7.70
CA ASN A 34 -5.08 -9.80 6.69
C ASN A 34 -5.15 -9.34 5.22
N ASP A 35 -5.46 -8.08 4.94
CA ASP A 35 -5.12 -7.51 3.64
C ASP A 35 -3.60 -7.42 3.50
N VAL A 36 -3.12 -7.37 2.27
CA VAL A 36 -1.70 -7.33 1.97
C VAL A 36 -1.34 -6.13 1.10
N VAL A 37 -0.19 -5.54 1.36
CA VAL A 37 0.42 -4.55 0.47
C VAL A 37 1.34 -5.26 -0.50
N GLY A 38 1.23 -4.97 -1.80
CA GLY A 38 2.08 -5.52 -2.84
C GLY A 38 2.52 -4.48 -3.86
N VAL A 39 3.64 -4.74 -4.55
CA VAL A 39 4.10 -3.96 -5.71
C VAL A 39 3.93 -4.82 -6.95
N LEU A 40 2.96 -4.48 -7.79
CA LEU A 40 2.69 -5.24 -9.01
C LEU A 40 3.73 -4.93 -10.08
N TYR A 41 4.15 -5.95 -10.83
CA TYR A 41 5.05 -5.75 -11.97
C TYR A 41 4.43 -4.76 -12.97
N GLY A 42 5.20 -3.72 -13.33
CA GLY A 42 4.75 -2.65 -14.22
C GLY A 42 3.88 -1.57 -13.55
N SER A 43 3.51 -1.71 -12.28
CA SER A 43 2.86 -0.63 -11.51
C SER A 43 3.90 0.36 -10.99
N GLN A 44 3.60 1.65 -11.07
CA GLN A 44 4.41 2.71 -10.46
C GLN A 44 4.12 2.88 -8.96
N PHE A 45 3.05 2.26 -8.44
CA PHE A 45 2.60 2.46 -7.07
C PHE A 45 2.32 1.13 -6.36
N PRO A 46 2.62 1.02 -5.05
CA PRO A 46 2.13 -0.05 -4.21
C PRO A 46 0.59 -0.10 -4.18
N VAL A 47 0.05 -1.28 -3.93
CA VAL A 47 -1.39 -1.57 -3.92
C VAL A 47 -1.76 -2.38 -2.69
N VAL A 48 -2.99 -2.22 -2.22
CA VAL A 48 -3.60 -3.09 -1.21
C VAL A 48 -4.45 -4.14 -1.91
N LEU A 49 -4.24 -5.40 -1.53
CA LEU A 49 -4.91 -6.58 -2.06
C LEU A 49 -5.56 -7.37 -0.91
N ARG A 50 -6.74 -7.91 -1.16
CA ARG A 50 -7.41 -8.84 -0.24
C ARG A 50 -7.32 -10.26 -0.79
N PRO A 51 -6.70 -11.21 -0.08
CA PRO A 51 -6.69 -12.62 -0.48
C PRO A 51 -8.11 -13.19 -0.57
N ILE A 52 -8.43 -13.86 -1.68
CA ILE A 52 -9.69 -14.58 -1.90
C ILE A 52 -9.36 -15.93 -2.56
N GLY A 53 -9.14 -16.95 -1.73
CA GLY A 53 -8.73 -18.28 -2.20
C GLY A 53 -7.35 -18.23 -2.86
N LYS A 54 -7.29 -18.55 -4.16
CA LYS A 54 -6.06 -18.45 -4.98
C LYS A 54 -5.89 -17.11 -5.70
N ASN A 55 -6.86 -16.21 -5.53
CA ASN A 55 -6.91 -14.92 -6.21
C ASN A 55 -6.78 -13.79 -5.20
N PHE A 56 -6.66 -12.57 -5.71
CA PHE A 56 -6.67 -11.35 -4.91
C PHE A 56 -7.72 -10.38 -5.44
N LEU A 57 -8.46 -9.75 -4.52
CA LEU A 57 -9.27 -8.58 -4.84
C LEU A 57 -8.42 -7.33 -4.71
N PHE A 58 -8.37 -6.53 -5.77
CA PHE A 58 -7.73 -5.24 -5.76
C PHE A 58 -8.56 -4.22 -4.97
N LEU A 59 -8.00 -3.68 -3.89
CA LEU A 59 -8.68 -2.69 -3.05
C LEU A 59 -8.33 -1.25 -3.44
N GLY A 60 -7.09 -1.01 -3.90
CA GLY A 60 -6.65 0.30 -4.36
C GLY A 60 -5.17 0.56 -4.17
N THR A 61 -4.67 1.67 -4.72
CA THR A 61 -3.28 2.12 -4.55
C THR A 61 -3.03 2.64 -3.13
N CYS A 62 -1.82 2.46 -2.60
CA CYS A 62 -1.41 3.01 -1.31
C CYS A 62 -0.05 3.71 -1.38
N TYR A 63 0.15 4.68 -0.48
CA TYR A 63 1.48 5.21 -0.17
C TYR A 63 2.11 4.34 0.89
N VAL A 64 3.35 3.91 0.65
CA VAL A 64 4.15 3.18 1.64
C VAL A 64 5.46 3.95 1.83
N HIS A 65 5.68 4.37 3.06
CA HIS A 65 6.89 5.10 3.43
C HIS A 65 8.12 4.23 3.23
N GLY A 66 9.15 4.77 2.57
CA GLY A 66 10.39 4.04 2.27
C GLY A 66 10.30 2.99 1.15
N ILE A 67 9.23 2.99 0.35
CA ILE A 67 9.05 2.05 -0.77
C ILE A 67 8.70 2.79 -2.06
N MET A 68 7.81 3.79 -1.99
CA MET A 68 7.27 4.47 -3.16
C MET A 68 8.31 5.28 -3.97
N HIS A 69 9.51 5.55 -3.43
CA HIS A 69 10.60 6.24 -4.13
C HIS A 69 11.61 5.30 -4.81
N GLY A 70 11.22 4.05 -5.08
CA GLY A 70 12.08 3.07 -5.76
C GLY A 70 13.03 2.30 -4.85
N GLU A 71 12.95 2.54 -3.54
CA GLU A 71 13.75 1.85 -2.51
C GLU A 71 13.46 0.35 -2.45
N ALA A 72 12.30 -0.10 -2.94
CA ALA A 72 11.98 -1.52 -3.10
C ALA A 72 12.72 -2.24 -4.25
N SER A 73 13.45 -1.50 -5.10
CA SER A 73 14.13 -2.08 -6.27
C SER A 73 15.53 -2.62 -5.97
N ASP A 74 16.10 -2.33 -4.79
CA ASP A 74 17.46 -2.75 -4.39
C ASP A 74 17.47 -4.05 -3.56
N SER A 75 16.30 -4.51 -3.10
CA SER A 75 16.13 -5.83 -2.51
C SER A 75 16.23 -6.90 -3.61
N ARG A 76 17.29 -7.72 -3.54
CA ARG A 76 17.64 -8.79 -4.48
C ARG A 76 16.66 -9.97 -4.54
N ASP A 77 15.57 -9.92 -3.79
CA ASP A 77 14.44 -10.86 -3.90
C ASP A 77 13.28 -10.12 -4.59
N LYS A 78 13.10 -10.43 -5.87
CA LYS A 78 12.01 -9.90 -6.73
C LYS A 78 10.68 -10.59 -6.49
N ASP A 79 10.57 -11.41 -5.45
CA ASP A 79 9.41 -12.23 -5.19
C ASP A 79 8.67 -11.68 -3.96
N GLU A 80 7.50 -11.08 -4.23
CA GLU A 80 6.44 -10.79 -3.26
C GLU A 80 6.86 -10.04 -1.99
N ILE A 81 7.01 -8.72 -2.11
CA ILE A 81 6.86 -7.84 -0.94
C ILE A 81 5.38 -7.81 -0.56
N VAL A 82 4.92 -8.84 0.14
CA VAL A 82 3.55 -9.01 0.66
C VAL A 82 3.61 -8.70 2.14
N PHE A 83 3.18 -7.50 2.52
CA PHE A 83 3.07 -7.16 3.94
C PHE A 83 1.63 -7.29 4.40
N SER A 84 1.38 -8.13 5.40
CA SER A 84 0.08 -8.19 6.06
C SER A 84 -0.19 -6.92 6.85
N LEU A 85 -1.42 -6.42 6.77
CA LEU A 85 -1.91 -5.34 7.63
C LEU A 85 -2.20 -5.90 9.03
N CYS A 86 -1.62 -5.25 10.05
CA CYS A 86 -1.87 -5.55 11.46
C CYS A 86 -3.24 -5.04 11.90
#